data_AF-A0A1S2SZ86-F1
#
_entry.id   AF-A0A1S2SZ86-F1
#
_cell.length_a   1.000
_cell.length_b   1.000
_cell.length_c   1.000
_cell.angle_alpha   90.00
_cell.angle_beta   90.00
_cell.angle_gamma   90.00
#
_symmetry.space_group_name_H-M   'P 1'
#
loop_
_entity.id
_entity.type
_entity.pdbx_description
1 polymer ?
#
loop_
_entity_poly.entity_id
_entity_poly.type
_entity_poly.pdbx_seq_one_letter_code
_entity_poly.pdbx_strand_id
1 'polypeptide(L)'
;MSSPTLSTSSDLENILNHLDAVVYVSDIDTYELLYMNRYAIASIAGETDFTAIKGKRCYQVLQKDQSGPCSFCTSGQLPSNGESYVWEFKNTRNNRWYQCHDRLINWHDNRLVRLEVAADITERKEAEEALQQALKQLKWLADTDGLTHLYNRRAFYKNAEKLRLSLPTNTLLSLVLLDIDYFKRVNDTYGHEAGDKVLKHHRSCVMPIARYTGPKPLAATPYVKANKVN
;
A
#
# COMPACT_ATOMS: atom_id res chain seq x y z
N MET A 1 -1.47 4.52 53.01
CA MET A 1 -1.38 3.82 51.72
C MET A 1 -0.45 4.65 50.85
N SER A 2 0.82 4.27 50.79
CA SER A 2 1.85 5.01 50.05
C SER A 2 1.78 4.62 48.58
N SER A 3 1.55 5.61 47.71
CA SER A 3 1.61 5.45 46.26
C SER A 3 2.99 4.89 45.85
N PRO A 4 3.07 3.90 44.96
CA PRO A 4 4.36 3.45 44.45
C PRO A 4 4.95 4.58 43.59
N THR A 5 5.93 5.30 44.13
CA THR A 5 6.82 6.18 43.37
C THR A 5 7.58 5.30 42.37
N LEU A 6 7.38 5.51 41.06
CA LEU A 6 8.27 4.96 40.02
C LEU A 6 9.70 5.32 40.41
N SER A 7 10.51 4.31 40.73
CA SER A 7 11.80 4.47 41.38
C SER A 7 12.83 3.75 40.54
N THR A 8 13.64 4.53 39.81
CA THR A 8 14.84 4.18 39.02
C THR A 8 14.63 3.97 37.51
N SER A 9 15.67 4.34 36.74
CA SER A 9 15.81 4.12 35.29
C SER A 9 15.50 2.67 34.86
N SER A 10 15.64 1.71 35.78
CA SER A 10 15.37 0.28 35.53
C SER A 10 13.88 -0.01 35.34
N ASP A 11 12.97 0.71 36.03
CA ASP A 11 11.53 0.49 35.91
C ASP A 11 11.03 0.94 34.53
N LEU A 12 11.51 2.10 34.07
CA LEU A 12 11.16 2.62 32.75
C LEU A 12 11.68 1.70 31.63
N GLU A 13 12.91 1.22 31.74
CA GLU A 13 13.48 0.29 30.78
C GLU A 13 12.67 -1.03 30.74
N ASN A 14 12.27 -1.55 31.90
CA ASN A 14 11.39 -2.71 31.99
C ASN A 14 10.05 -2.45 31.29
N ILE A 15 9.41 -1.30 31.51
CA ILE A 15 8.15 -0.95 30.84
C ILE A 15 8.35 -0.92 29.32
N LEU A 16 9.36 -0.20 28.83
CA LEU A 16 9.62 -0.07 27.40
C LEU A 16 9.94 -1.42 26.74
N ASN A 17 10.60 -2.33 27.44
CA ASN A 17 10.94 -3.66 26.94
C ASN A 17 9.74 -4.62 26.83
N HIS A 18 8.64 -4.35 27.54
CA HIS A 18 7.39 -5.14 27.46
C HIS A 18 6.35 -4.52 26.53
N LEU A 19 6.67 -3.41 25.87
CA LEU A 19 5.84 -2.91 24.78
C LEU A 19 5.99 -3.81 23.56
N ASP A 20 4.87 -4.24 23.00
CA ASP A 20 4.79 -4.84 21.65
C ASP A 20 4.92 -3.75 20.57
N ALA A 21 5.89 -2.87 20.75
CA ALA A 21 6.17 -1.74 19.89
C ALA A 21 7.68 -1.54 19.79
N VAL A 22 8.12 -1.10 18.61
CA VAL A 22 9.50 -0.68 18.39
C VAL A 22 9.69 0.67 19.06
N VAL A 23 10.63 0.77 19.99
CA VAL A 23 11.01 2.05 20.60
C VAL A 23 12.49 2.26 20.42
N TYR A 24 12.88 3.40 19.85
CA TYR A 24 14.29 3.78 19.79
C TYR A 24 14.48 5.29 19.92
N VAL A 25 15.70 5.66 20.30
CA VAL A 25 16.16 7.05 20.32
C VAL A 25 17.41 7.17 19.48
N SER A 26 17.47 8.19 18.63
CA SER A 26 18.66 8.52 17.86
C SER A 26 18.98 10.00 17.91
N ASP A 27 20.27 10.32 17.88
CA ASP A 27 20.75 11.69 17.71
C ASP A 27 20.30 12.27 16.36
N ILE A 28 19.83 13.52 16.35
CA ILE A 28 19.20 14.13 15.16
C ILE A 28 20.22 14.47 14.06
N ASP A 29 21.46 14.78 14.44
CA ASP A 29 22.49 15.26 13.53
C ASP A 29 23.38 14.11 13.03
N THR A 30 23.77 13.22 13.95
CA THR A 30 24.72 12.13 13.68
C THR A 30 24.04 10.81 13.32
N TYR A 31 22.73 10.71 13.57
CA TYR A 31 21.93 9.49 13.43
C TYR A 31 22.37 8.33 14.34
N GLU A 32 23.24 8.57 15.32
CA GLU A 32 23.69 7.55 16.25
C GLU A 32 22.50 7.02 17.07
N LEU A 33 22.37 5.70 17.18
CA LEU A 33 21.39 5.09 18.08
C LEU A 33 21.86 5.24 19.52
N LEU A 34 21.02 5.87 20.34
CA LEU A 34 21.27 6.13 21.75
C LEU A 34 20.52 5.15 22.65
N TYR A 35 19.36 4.66 22.20
CA TYR A 35 18.55 3.66 22.90
C TYR A 35 17.72 2.85 21.90
N MET A 36 17.43 1.60 22.24
CA MET A 36 16.50 0.74 21.51
C MET A 36 15.94 -0.29 22.49
N ASN A 37 14.62 -0.49 22.53
CA ASN A 37 14.03 -1.48 23.43
C ASN A 37 14.30 -2.91 22.94
N ARG A 38 14.19 -3.87 23.86
CA ARG A 38 14.45 -5.30 23.59
C ARG A 38 13.60 -5.85 22.44
N TYR A 39 12.32 -5.47 22.38
CA TYR A 39 11.44 -5.85 21.29
C TYR A 39 12.00 -5.43 19.93
N ALA A 40 12.41 -4.16 19.79
CA ALA A 40 12.99 -3.67 18.55
C ALA A 40 14.31 -4.37 18.20
N ILE A 41 15.19 -4.57 19.18
CA ILE A 41 16.50 -5.22 18.95
C ILE A 41 16.28 -6.64 18.40
N ALA A 42 15.41 -7.42 19.03
CA ALA A 42 15.11 -8.79 18.60
C ALA A 42 14.40 -8.83 17.24
N SER A 43 13.40 -7.96 17.02
CA SER A 43 12.54 -8.00 15.83
C SER A 43 13.11 -7.32 14.59
N ILE A 44 14.04 -6.38 14.74
CA ILE A 44 14.64 -5.62 13.62
C ILE A 44 16.12 -5.89 13.50
N ALA A 45 16.90 -5.64 14.56
CA ALA A 45 18.36 -5.76 14.48
C ALA A 45 18.79 -7.23 14.32
N GLY A 46 18.06 -8.15 14.95
CA GLY A 46 18.39 -9.58 15.01
C GLY A 46 19.50 -9.87 16.02
N GLU A 47 19.60 -9.05 17.07
CA GLU A 47 20.66 -9.11 18.09
C GLU A 47 20.05 -9.42 19.47
N THR A 48 20.89 -9.70 20.47
CA THR A 48 20.43 -10.06 21.83
C THR A 48 20.25 -8.86 22.74
N ASP A 49 21.07 -7.82 22.58
CA ASP A 49 21.07 -6.63 23.41
C ASP A 49 21.60 -5.40 22.66
N PHE A 50 21.51 -4.25 23.32
CA PHE A 50 21.91 -2.98 22.73
C PHE A 50 23.43 -2.86 22.53
N THR A 51 24.24 -3.61 23.27
CA THR A 51 25.71 -3.52 23.19
C THR A 51 26.23 -3.97 21.82
N ALA A 52 25.57 -4.95 21.19
CA ALA A 52 25.88 -5.42 19.83
C ALA A 52 25.67 -4.36 18.73
N ILE A 53 24.90 -3.32 19.02
CA ILE A 53 24.57 -2.25 18.07
C ILE A 53 25.01 -0.86 18.53
N LYS A 54 25.73 -0.78 19.66
CA LYS A 54 26.21 0.49 20.21
C LYS A 54 27.15 1.19 19.21
N GLY A 55 26.96 2.51 19.05
CA GLY A 55 27.73 3.33 18.12
C GLY A 55 27.33 3.19 16.65
N LYS A 56 26.36 2.33 16.32
CA LYS A 56 25.80 2.25 14.97
C LYS A 56 24.76 3.34 14.74
N ARG A 57 24.60 3.74 13.49
CA ARG A 57 23.56 4.71 13.09
C ARG A 57 22.23 4.01 12.85
N CYS A 58 21.14 4.74 13.06
CA CYS A 58 19.78 4.22 12.96
C CYS A 58 19.51 3.53 11.61
N TYR A 59 19.95 4.12 10.50
CA TYR A 59 19.77 3.55 9.16
C TYR A 59 20.58 2.27 8.91
N GLN A 60 21.68 2.04 9.63
CA GLN A 60 22.48 0.80 9.51
C GLN A 60 21.83 -0.39 10.24
N VAL A 61 21.08 -0.09 11.30
CA VAL A 61 20.46 -1.11 12.15
C VAL A 61 19.01 -1.34 11.74
N LEU A 62 18.23 -0.27 11.55
CA LEU A 62 16.79 -0.33 11.33
C LEU A 62 16.41 -0.65 9.89
N GLN A 63 17.29 -0.38 8.93
CA GLN A 63 17.03 -0.52 7.51
C GLN A 63 18.06 -1.43 6.84
N LYS A 64 17.67 -1.98 5.71
CA LYS A 64 18.51 -2.83 4.88
C LYS A 64 19.27 -2.01 3.84
N ASP A 65 20.54 -2.36 3.63
CA ASP A 65 21.41 -1.84 2.57
C ASP A 65 21.53 -0.30 2.50
N GLN A 66 21.50 0.39 3.64
CA GLN A 66 21.68 1.84 3.72
C GLN A 66 23.15 2.22 4.00
N SER A 67 23.73 3.06 3.14
CA SER A 67 25.07 3.63 3.33
C SER A 67 25.05 5.04 3.95
N GLY A 68 23.88 5.69 3.98
CA GLY A 68 23.65 7.02 4.53
C GLY A 68 22.22 7.18 5.06
N PRO A 69 21.83 8.39 5.47
CA PRO A 69 20.47 8.68 5.90
C PRO A 69 19.45 8.22 4.84
N CYS A 70 18.35 7.62 5.30
CA CYS A 70 17.33 7.08 4.40
C CYS A 70 16.75 8.18 3.51
N SER A 71 16.45 7.86 2.24
CA SER A 71 15.76 8.80 1.34
C SER A 71 14.36 9.20 1.81
N PHE A 72 13.77 8.36 2.67
CA PHE A 72 12.46 8.57 3.31
C PHE A 72 12.59 9.04 4.77
N CYS A 73 13.76 9.50 5.21
CA CYS A 73 13.96 9.95 6.58
C CYS A 73 13.06 11.15 6.89
N THR A 74 12.29 11.04 7.98
CA THR A 74 11.36 12.07 8.43
C THR A 74 11.99 13.09 9.38
N SER A 75 13.28 12.97 9.71
CA SER A 75 13.96 13.87 10.67
C SER A 75 13.81 15.35 10.31
N GLY A 76 13.83 15.71 9.01
CA GLY A 76 13.61 17.09 8.55
C GLY A 76 12.16 17.58 8.59
N GLN A 77 11.21 16.70 8.93
CA GLN A 77 9.77 16.99 9.02
C GLN A 77 9.27 17.04 10.47
N LEU A 78 10.14 16.74 11.45
CA LEU A 78 9.73 16.65 12.85
C LEU A 78 9.45 18.05 13.41
N PRO A 79 8.24 18.28 13.98
CA PRO A 79 7.89 19.56 14.58
C PRO A 79 8.80 19.92 15.76
N SER A 80 9.32 21.16 15.77
CA SER A 80 10.14 21.67 16.89
C SER A 80 9.32 21.96 18.16
N ASN A 81 7.99 21.94 18.09
CA ASN A 81 7.09 22.13 19.22
C ASN A 81 6.91 20.86 20.09
N GLY A 82 7.55 19.74 19.72
CA GLY A 82 7.47 18.47 20.43
C GLY A 82 6.24 17.61 20.09
N GLU A 83 5.42 18.02 19.13
CA GLU A 83 4.31 17.20 18.62
C GLU A 83 4.83 16.01 17.80
N SER A 84 4.02 14.93 17.73
CA SER A 84 4.38 13.77 16.89
C SER A 84 4.14 14.05 15.42
N TYR A 85 5.13 13.65 14.61
CA TYR A 85 4.91 13.32 13.22
C TYR A 85 4.49 11.86 13.12
N VAL A 86 3.28 11.59 12.61
CA VAL A 86 2.71 10.25 12.48
C VAL A 86 2.72 9.82 11.02
N TRP A 87 3.28 8.65 10.75
CA TRP A 87 3.39 8.12 9.39
C TRP A 87 3.41 6.60 9.40
N GLU A 88 3.16 6.01 8.23
CA GLU A 88 3.20 4.57 8.04
C GLU A 88 4.28 4.20 7.04
N PHE A 89 5.06 3.16 7.34
CA PHE A 89 6.09 2.70 6.43
C PHE A 89 6.31 1.19 6.52
N LYS A 90 6.77 0.62 5.41
CA LYS A 90 7.17 -0.78 5.35
C LYS A 90 8.67 -0.87 5.59
N ASN A 91 9.06 -1.51 6.68
CA ASN A 91 10.46 -1.64 7.05
C ASN A 91 11.21 -2.52 6.05
N THR A 92 12.37 -2.02 5.59
CA THR A 92 13.14 -2.68 4.52
C THR A 92 13.91 -3.91 4.99
N ARG A 93 14.10 -4.08 6.30
CA ARG A 93 14.87 -5.16 6.92
C ARG A 93 14.00 -6.37 7.24
N ASN A 94 12.86 -6.17 7.90
CA ASN A 94 11.96 -7.25 8.30
C ASN A 94 10.66 -7.34 7.47
N ASN A 95 10.45 -6.42 6.51
CA ASN A 95 9.29 -6.39 5.61
C ASN A 95 7.94 -6.26 6.33
N ARG A 96 7.94 -5.74 7.57
CA ARG A 96 6.72 -5.46 8.35
C ARG A 96 6.29 -4.01 8.20
N TRP A 97 5.00 -3.77 8.33
CA TRP A 97 4.44 -2.41 8.31
C TRP A 97 4.37 -1.83 9.71
N TYR A 98 4.80 -0.59 9.84
CA TYR A 98 4.79 0.14 11.10
C TYR A 98 4.02 1.45 10.98
N GLN A 99 3.27 1.79 12.03
CA GLN A 99 2.79 3.15 12.27
C GLN A 99 3.73 3.81 13.28
N CYS A 100 4.50 4.77 12.80
CA CYS A 100 5.54 5.45 13.55
C CYS A 100 5.02 6.77 14.11
N HIS A 101 5.33 7.01 15.36
CA HIS A 101 5.16 8.27 16.05
C HIS A 101 6.53 8.82 16.39
N ASP A 102 6.98 9.77 15.59
CA ASP A 102 8.30 10.38 15.73
C ASP A 102 8.18 11.73 16.43
N ARG A 103 9.03 12.01 17.42
CA ARG A 103 9.09 13.30 18.10
C ARG A 103 10.52 13.72 18.36
N LEU A 104 10.73 15.03 18.39
CA LEU A 104 11.94 15.62 18.95
C LEU A 104 11.77 15.74 20.47
N ILE A 105 12.77 15.27 21.21
CA ILE A 105 12.86 15.44 22.67
C ILE A 105 14.25 15.92 23.05
N ASN A 106 14.34 16.60 24.20
CA ASN A 106 15.63 16.91 24.81
C ASN A 106 16.12 15.70 25.59
N TRP A 107 17.33 15.25 25.30
CA TRP A 107 17.99 14.18 26.04
C TRP A 107 18.55 14.70 27.38
N HIS A 108 18.95 13.79 28.27
CA HIS A 108 19.42 14.14 29.62
C HIS A 108 20.68 15.04 29.62
N ASP A 109 21.41 15.10 28.51
CA ASP A 109 22.61 15.92 28.29
C ASP A 109 22.36 17.12 27.37
N ASN A 110 21.09 17.51 27.19
CA ASN A 110 20.61 18.60 26.33
C ASN A 110 20.82 18.39 24.83
N ARG A 111 21.19 17.18 24.37
CA ARG A 111 21.14 16.87 22.94
C ARG A 111 19.70 16.80 22.45
N LEU A 112 19.45 17.32 21.25
CA LEU A 112 18.18 17.14 20.59
C LEU A 112 18.17 15.78 19.90
N VAL A 113 17.22 14.93 20.28
CA VAL A 113 17.15 13.55 19.79
C VAL A 113 15.78 13.25 19.23
N ARG A 114 15.74 12.32 18.29
CA ARG A 114 14.52 11.71 17.78
C ARG A 114 14.14 10.54 18.67
N LEU A 115 12.93 10.57 19.24
CA LEU A 115 12.25 9.41 19.80
C LEU A 115 11.25 8.89 18.76
N GLU A 116 11.32 7.60 18.46
CA GLU A 116 10.30 6.92 17.67
C GLU A 116 9.65 5.81 18.50
N VAL A 117 8.32 5.78 18.46
CA VAL A 117 7.51 4.65 18.91
C VAL A 117 6.73 4.15 17.70
N ALA A 118 6.92 2.89 17.34
CA ALA A 118 6.37 2.30 16.13
C ALA A 118 5.58 1.02 16.46
N ALA A 119 4.27 1.07 16.21
CA ALA A 119 3.37 -0.06 16.36
C ALA A 119 3.33 -0.88 15.07
N ASP A 120 3.39 -2.21 15.18
CA ASP A 120 3.26 -3.10 14.04
C ASP A 120 1.80 -3.12 13.56
N ILE A 121 1.58 -2.78 12.29
CA ILE A 121 0.28 -2.72 11.63
C ILE A 121 0.22 -3.68 10.42
N THR A 122 1.11 -4.67 10.37
CA THR A 122 1.23 -5.62 9.24
C THR A 122 -0.08 -6.36 9.00
N GLU A 123 -0.67 -6.95 10.04
CA GLU A 123 -1.94 -7.69 9.93
C GLU A 123 -3.07 -6.80 9.42
N ARG A 124 -3.14 -5.55 9.90
CA ARG A 124 -4.11 -4.56 9.42
C ARG A 124 -3.93 -4.29 7.93
N LYS A 125 -2.70 -4.05 7.49
CA LYS A 125 -2.38 -3.77 6.07
C LYS A 125 -2.70 -4.95 5.17
N GLU A 126 -2.36 -6.16 5.58
CA GLU A 126 -2.65 -7.39 4.82
C GLU A 126 -4.18 -7.63 4.73
N ALA A 127 -4.92 -7.41 5.82
CA ALA A 127 -6.37 -7.50 5.81
C ALA A 127 -7.03 -6.44 4.91
N GLU A 128 -6.55 -5.20 4.95
CA GLU A 128 -7.01 -4.11 4.06
C GLU A 128 -6.78 -4.48 2.58
N GLU A 129 -5.59 -4.97 2.24
CA GLU A 129 -5.26 -5.41 0.87
C GLU A 129 -6.13 -6.59 0.42
N ALA A 130 -6.30 -7.60 1.27
CA ALA A 130 -7.16 -8.76 0.99
C ALA A 130 -8.62 -8.34 0.76
N LEU A 131 -9.14 -7.43 1.60
CA LEU A 131 -10.49 -6.89 1.44
C LEU A 131 -10.63 -6.13 0.11
N GLN A 132 -9.66 -5.28 -0.25
CA GLN A 132 -9.68 -4.57 -1.52
C GLN A 132 -9.66 -5.53 -2.72
N GLN A 133 -8.88 -6.61 -2.64
CA GLN A 133 -8.84 -7.63 -3.70
C GLN A 133 -10.18 -8.37 -3.80
N ALA A 134 -10.77 -8.78 -2.67
CA ALA A 134 -12.07 -9.42 -2.64
C ALA A 134 -13.17 -8.50 -3.21
N LEU A 135 -13.19 -7.22 -2.86
CA LEU A 135 -14.12 -6.24 -3.42
C LEU A 135 -13.95 -6.08 -4.94
N LYS A 136 -12.72 -6.05 -5.45
CA LYS A 136 -12.44 -6.01 -6.90
C LYS A 136 -12.96 -7.26 -7.60
N GLN A 137 -12.73 -8.44 -7.03
CA GLN A 137 -13.20 -9.72 -7.59
C GLN A 137 -14.72 -9.81 -7.58
N LEU A 138 -15.37 -9.49 -6.45
CA LEU A 138 -16.83 -9.45 -6.33
C LEU A 138 -17.43 -8.49 -7.34
N LYS A 139 -16.85 -7.30 -7.50
CA LYS A 139 -17.29 -6.34 -8.51
C LYS A 139 -17.15 -6.90 -9.92
N TRP A 140 -16.01 -7.52 -10.24
CA TRP A 140 -15.80 -8.13 -11.55
C TRP A 140 -16.83 -9.23 -11.83
N LEU A 141 -17.07 -10.15 -10.89
CA LEU A 141 -18.08 -11.20 -11.02
C LEU A 141 -19.51 -10.64 -11.16
N ALA A 142 -19.82 -9.57 -10.42
CA ALA A 142 -21.13 -8.93 -10.43
C ALA A 142 -21.38 -8.08 -11.69
N ASP A 143 -20.33 -7.52 -12.28
CA ASP A 143 -20.44 -6.58 -13.41
C ASP A 143 -20.12 -7.22 -14.76
N THR A 144 -19.54 -8.43 -14.81
CA THR A 144 -19.17 -9.08 -16.08
C THR A 144 -20.02 -10.30 -16.41
N ASP A 145 -20.07 -10.63 -17.70
CA ASP A 145 -20.61 -11.87 -18.22
C ASP A 145 -19.59 -13.01 -18.04
N GLY A 146 -20.03 -14.17 -17.57
CA GLY A 146 -19.15 -15.28 -17.20
C GLY A 146 -18.41 -15.92 -18.38
N LEU A 147 -18.99 -15.87 -19.58
CA LEU A 147 -18.43 -16.50 -20.78
C LEU A 147 -17.48 -15.56 -21.54
N THR A 148 -17.91 -14.32 -21.73
CA THR A 148 -17.23 -13.33 -22.56
C THR A 148 -16.41 -12.34 -21.76
N HIS A 149 -16.61 -12.23 -20.43
CA HIS A 149 -16.00 -11.22 -19.56
C HIS A 149 -16.20 -9.76 -20.03
N LEU A 150 -17.21 -9.52 -20.88
CA LEU A 150 -17.72 -8.17 -21.16
C LEU A 150 -18.59 -7.71 -20.00
N TYR A 151 -18.92 -6.42 -19.95
CA TYR A 151 -19.95 -5.98 -19.01
C TYR A 151 -21.25 -6.73 -19.27
N ASN A 152 -21.84 -7.27 -18.21
CA ASN A 152 -23.19 -7.80 -18.30
C ASN A 152 -24.18 -6.65 -18.50
N ARG A 153 -25.42 -7.00 -18.88
CA ARG A 153 -26.47 -6.03 -19.19
C ARG A 153 -26.66 -4.98 -18.08
N ARG A 154 -26.69 -5.41 -16.81
CA ARG A 154 -26.86 -4.51 -15.66
C ARG A 154 -25.71 -3.51 -15.55
N ALA A 155 -24.47 -3.99 -15.62
CA ALA A 155 -23.29 -3.13 -15.56
C ALA A 155 -23.18 -2.20 -16.77
N PHE A 156 -23.57 -2.66 -17.96
CA PHE A 156 -23.62 -1.83 -19.15
C PHE A 156 -24.51 -0.60 -18.93
N TYR A 157 -25.77 -0.77 -18.51
CA TYR A 157 -26.68 0.36 -18.28
C TYR A 157 -26.17 1.30 -17.19
N LYS A 158 -25.68 0.75 -16.07
CA LYS A 158 -25.10 1.53 -14.98
C LYS A 158 -23.92 2.39 -15.44
N ASN A 159 -23.03 1.86 -16.27
CA ASN A 159 -21.88 2.61 -16.79
C ASN A 159 -22.29 3.60 -17.89
N ALA A 160 -23.27 3.27 -18.74
CA ALA A 160 -23.81 4.18 -19.75
C ALA A 160 -24.47 5.41 -19.10
N GLU A 161 -25.21 5.22 -18.01
CA GLU A 161 -25.81 6.33 -17.25
C GLU A 161 -24.73 7.22 -16.62
N LYS A 162 -23.72 6.62 -15.98
CA LYS A 162 -22.58 7.38 -15.43
C LYS A 162 -21.85 8.18 -16.50
N LEU A 163 -21.60 7.58 -17.66
CA LEU A 163 -20.96 8.25 -18.79
C LEU A 163 -21.80 9.45 -19.22
N ARG A 164 -23.11 9.27 -19.43
CA ARG A 164 -24.04 10.35 -19.78
C ARG A 164 -24.02 11.50 -18.78
N LEU A 165 -24.00 11.20 -17.47
CA LEU A 165 -23.97 12.21 -16.41
C LEU A 165 -22.62 12.94 -16.30
N SER A 166 -21.52 12.30 -16.71
CA SER A 166 -20.18 12.89 -16.67
C SER A 166 -19.85 13.80 -17.86
N LEU A 167 -20.65 13.76 -18.92
CA LEU A 167 -20.40 14.49 -20.15
C LEU A 167 -21.17 15.83 -20.18
N PRO A 168 -20.64 16.87 -20.86
CA PRO A 168 -21.38 18.10 -21.13
C PRO A 168 -22.72 17.83 -21.82
N THR A 169 -23.73 18.64 -21.52
CA THR A 169 -25.12 18.47 -21.98
C THR A 169 -25.27 18.35 -23.50
N ASN A 170 -24.36 18.92 -24.29
CA ASN A 170 -24.38 18.89 -25.76
C ASN A 170 -23.44 17.83 -26.37
N THR A 171 -22.93 16.89 -25.57
CA THR A 171 -22.12 15.78 -26.13
C THR A 171 -23.01 14.79 -26.87
N LEU A 172 -22.74 14.59 -28.16
CA LEU A 172 -23.41 13.55 -28.94
C LEU A 172 -22.87 12.17 -28.55
N LEU A 173 -23.77 11.26 -28.20
CA LEU A 173 -23.47 9.87 -27.90
C LEU A 173 -24.20 8.97 -28.89
N SER A 174 -23.51 7.92 -29.35
CA SER A 174 -24.09 6.86 -30.17
C SER A 174 -24.10 5.55 -29.41
N LEU A 175 -25.21 4.82 -29.51
CA LEU A 175 -25.34 3.45 -29.01
C LEU A 175 -25.45 2.51 -30.21
N VAL A 176 -24.63 1.46 -30.23
CA VAL A 176 -24.65 0.43 -31.27
C VAL A 176 -25.03 -0.89 -30.63
N LEU A 177 -26.04 -1.55 -31.20
CA LEU A 177 -26.40 -2.93 -30.89
C LEU A 177 -25.92 -3.82 -32.04
N LEU A 178 -25.16 -4.85 -31.72
CA LEU A 178 -24.63 -5.82 -32.66
C LEU A 178 -25.17 -7.20 -32.30
N ASP A 179 -25.71 -7.90 -33.30
CA ASP A 179 -26.16 -9.29 -33.15
C ASP A 179 -25.29 -10.21 -34.02
N ILE A 180 -25.14 -11.48 -33.63
CA ILE A 180 -24.42 -12.48 -34.41
C ILE A 180 -25.42 -13.24 -35.28
N ASP A 181 -25.41 -12.94 -36.58
CA ASP A 181 -26.30 -13.59 -37.54
C ASP A 181 -26.17 -15.11 -37.51
N TYR A 182 -27.32 -15.79 -37.59
CA TYR A 182 -27.41 -17.26 -37.62
C TYR A 182 -26.78 -18.00 -36.43
N PHE A 183 -26.53 -17.34 -35.29
CA PHE A 183 -25.90 -17.96 -34.12
C PHE A 183 -26.62 -19.22 -33.62
N LYS A 184 -27.96 -19.24 -33.66
CA LYS A 184 -28.75 -20.43 -33.32
C LYS A 184 -28.40 -21.64 -34.20
N ARG A 185 -28.21 -21.44 -35.51
CA ARG A 185 -27.83 -22.53 -36.44
C ARG A 185 -26.48 -23.13 -36.08
N VAL A 186 -25.53 -22.32 -35.60
CA VAL A 186 -24.24 -22.80 -35.11
C VAL A 186 -24.42 -23.70 -33.90
N ASN A 187 -25.20 -23.25 -32.90
CA ASN A 187 -25.51 -24.06 -31.71
C ASN A 187 -26.21 -25.38 -32.09
N ASP A 188 -27.19 -25.32 -32.98
CA ASP A 188 -27.99 -26.48 -33.37
C ASP A 188 -27.17 -27.50 -34.18
N THR A 189 -26.18 -27.04 -34.97
CA THR A 189 -25.34 -27.90 -35.84
C THR A 189 -24.11 -28.46 -35.12
N TYR A 190 -23.47 -27.65 -34.27
CA TYR A 190 -22.15 -27.95 -33.71
C TYR A 190 -22.13 -28.01 -32.17
N GLY A 191 -23.29 -27.82 -31.53
CA GLY A 191 -23.44 -27.83 -30.08
C GLY A 191 -23.08 -26.51 -29.40
N HIS A 192 -23.46 -26.39 -28.13
CA HIS A 192 -23.29 -25.15 -27.35
C HIS A 192 -21.82 -24.75 -27.14
N GLU A 193 -20.90 -25.72 -26.99
CA GLU A 193 -19.47 -25.41 -26.87
C GLU A 193 -18.89 -24.70 -28.10
N ALA A 194 -19.42 -25.00 -29.29
CA ALA A 194 -19.03 -24.30 -30.51
C ALA A 194 -19.56 -22.85 -30.50
N GLY A 195 -20.79 -22.64 -30.04
CA GLY A 195 -21.35 -21.30 -29.82
C GLY A 195 -20.53 -20.47 -28.84
N ASP A 196 -20.10 -21.08 -27.73
CA ASP A 196 -19.25 -20.43 -26.73
C ASP A 196 -17.92 -19.94 -27.32
N LYS A 197 -17.30 -20.74 -28.20
CA LYS A 197 -16.09 -20.36 -28.94
C LYS A 197 -16.35 -19.18 -29.86
N VAL A 198 -17.49 -19.17 -30.57
CA VAL A 198 -17.90 -18.06 -31.43
C VAL A 198 -18.09 -16.78 -30.62
N LEU A 199 -18.75 -16.83 -29.45
CA LEU A 199 -18.95 -15.67 -28.58
C LEU A 199 -17.62 -15.11 -28.05
N LYS A 200 -16.70 -15.98 -27.60
CA LYS A 200 -15.35 -15.58 -27.17
C LYS A 200 -14.54 -14.96 -28.30
N HIS A 201 -14.62 -15.51 -29.50
CA HIS A 201 -13.95 -14.95 -30.68
C HIS A 201 -14.55 -13.61 -31.10
N HIS A 202 -15.88 -13.49 -31.15
CA HIS A 202 -16.58 -12.25 -31.47
C HIS A 202 -16.17 -11.12 -30.52
N ARG A 203 -16.11 -11.38 -29.20
CA ARG A 203 -15.56 -10.46 -28.20
C ARG A 203 -14.15 -9.99 -28.58
N SER A 204 -13.26 -10.90 -28.97
CA SER A 204 -11.88 -10.56 -29.35
C SER A 204 -11.80 -9.62 -30.57
N CYS A 205 -12.75 -9.73 -31.50
CA CYS A 205 -12.84 -8.88 -32.68
C CYS A 205 -13.42 -7.49 -32.36
N VAL A 206 -14.39 -7.40 -31.45
CA VAL A 206 -15.08 -6.14 -31.10
C VAL A 206 -14.26 -5.28 -30.13
N MET A 207 -13.55 -5.87 -29.18
CA MET A 207 -12.83 -5.13 -28.12
C MET A 207 -11.80 -4.10 -28.62
N PRO A 208 -11.00 -4.36 -29.67
CA PRO A 208 -10.08 -3.35 -30.22
C PRO A 208 -10.80 -2.13 -30.79
N ILE A 209 -11.98 -2.32 -31.37
CA ILE A 209 -12.78 -1.28 -32.01
C ILE A 209 -13.55 -0.47 -30.95
N ALA A 210 -13.97 -1.12 -29.87
CA ALA A 210 -14.69 -0.50 -28.75
C ALA A 210 -13.82 0.38 -27.83
N ARG A 211 -12.49 0.41 -28.01
CA ARG A 211 -11.57 1.26 -27.24
C ARG A 211 -11.43 2.64 -27.89
N TYR A 212 -11.90 3.66 -27.16
CA TYR A 212 -11.76 5.11 -27.36
C TYR A 212 -10.74 5.60 -28.42
N THR A 213 -11.27 6.28 -29.42
CA THR A 213 -10.60 7.07 -30.48
C THR A 213 -10.77 8.59 -30.30
N GLY A 214 -10.90 9.08 -29.07
CA GLY A 214 -10.90 10.52 -28.80
C GLY A 214 -9.49 11.09 -28.53
N PRO A 215 -9.27 12.41 -28.68
CA PRO A 215 -7.97 13.04 -28.45
C PRO A 215 -7.56 12.93 -26.97
N LYS A 216 -6.27 12.66 -26.72
CA LYS A 216 -5.65 12.62 -25.39
C LYS A 216 -6.00 13.88 -24.56
N PRO A 217 -6.33 13.74 -23.25
CA PRO A 217 -6.23 14.87 -22.35
C PRO A 217 -4.78 15.35 -22.30
N LEU A 218 -4.58 16.65 -22.51
CA LEU A 218 -3.34 17.35 -22.19
C LEU A 218 -3.12 17.31 -20.67
N ALA A 219 -2.49 16.25 -20.18
CA ALA A 219 -1.64 16.22 -18.97
C ALA A 219 -1.01 14.83 -18.82
N ALA A 220 0.31 14.82 -18.74
CA ALA A 220 1.16 13.66 -18.82
C ALA A 220 1.32 12.88 -17.50
N THR A 221 1.22 11.54 -17.61
CA THR A 221 2.10 10.49 -17.03
C THR A 221 2.00 10.12 -15.53
N PRO A 222 2.32 8.86 -15.11
CA PRO A 222 3.47 7.99 -15.46
C PRO A 222 3.10 6.72 -16.27
N TYR A 223 3.79 6.39 -17.35
CA TYR A 223 5.03 5.58 -17.41
C TYR A 223 5.03 4.34 -16.49
N VAL A 224 4.67 3.19 -17.06
CA VAL A 224 5.24 1.88 -16.69
C VAL A 224 5.67 1.20 -17.98
N LYS A 225 6.99 1.15 -18.21
CA LYS A 225 7.62 0.25 -19.19
C LYS A 225 7.55 -1.18 -18.63
N ALA A 226 6.94 -2.10 -19.35
CA ALA A 226 7.14 -3.53 -19.14
C ALA A 226 8.28 -4.02 -20.05
N ASN A 227 9.25 -4.70 -19.44
CA ASN A 227 10.47 -5.21 -20.02
C ASN A 227 10.22 -6.19 -21.18
N LYS A 228 11.05 -6.10 -22.23
CA LYS A 228 11.39 -7.24 -23.08
C LYS A 228 12.55 -7.97 -22.42
N VAL A 229 12.33 -9.24 -22.11
CA VAL A 229 13.38 -10.22 -21.87
C VAL A 229 13.74 -10.81 -23.23
N ASN A 230 15.03 -10.75 -23.58
CA ASN A 230 15.65 -11.68 -24.53
C ASN A 230 16.28 -12.80 -23.70
#